data_AF-A0A9D7T291-F1
#
_entry.id   AF-A0A9D7T291-F1
#
_cell.length_a   1.000
_cell.length_b   1.000
_cell.length_c   1.000
_cell.angle_alpha   90.00
_cell.angle_beta   90.00
_cell.angle_gamma   90.00
#
_symmetry.space_group_name_H-M   'P 1'
#
loop_
_entity.id
_entity.type
_entity.pdbx_description
1 polymer ?
#
loop_
_entity_poly.entity_id
_entity_poly.type
_entity_poly.pdbx_seq_one_letter_code
_entity_poly.pdbx_strand_id
1 'polypeptide(L)'
;MSAFSRSLLTAGARFLSARANRRLRDPQRILPAQAKTFSHLTGAMARCSFGRDSGIHAGMTYAQFQSAIPPRTYEQFIEPIERMKRGEADVLWPGTCSYYAVSSGTTAGRTKYLPITKGMLAHFRQAGLDSLLYYTARTGSTSVFGGKHLFLGLDCAHANRRIETFHCLGWRPERHHCDPSA
;
A
#
# COMPACT_ATOMS: atom_id res chain seq x y z
N MET A 1 4.97 -6.97 -31.66
CA MET A 1 4.56 -5.55 -31.53
C MET A 1 5.15 -4.79 -32.71
N SER A 2 4.33 -4.05 -33.47
CA SER A 2 4.80 -3.29 -34.64
C SER A 2 5.81 -2.20 -34.23
N ALA A 3 6.73 -1.83 -35.12
CA ALA A 3 7.72 -0.78 -34.88
C ALA A 3 7.07 0.57 -34.48
N PHE A 4 5.90 0.86 -35.02
CA PHE A 4 5.10 2.04 -34.71
C PHE A 4 4.61 2.06 -33.25
N SER A 5 4.17 0.91 -32.73
CA SER A 5 3.75 0.77 -31.32
C SER A 5 4.91 0.98 -30.34
N ARG A 6 6.13 0.54 -30.68
CA ARG A 6 7.33 0.78 -29.86
C ARG A 6 7.73 2.26 -29.83
N SER A 7 7.63 2.96 -30.97
CA SER A 7 7.96 4.39 -31.05
C SER A 7 7.03 5.25 -30.19
N LEU A 8 5.71 5.00 -30.26
CA LEU A 8 4.71 5.69 -29.42
C LEU A 8 4.92 5.42 -27.92
N LEU A 9 5.24 4.18 -27.56
CA LEU A 9 5.49 3.79 -26.18
C LEU A 9 6.77 4.45 -25.64
N THR A 10 7.83 4.52 -26.44
CA THR A 10 9.07 5.24 -26.09
C THR A 10 8.84 6.75 -25.96
N ALA A 11 8.09 7.36 -26.87
CA ALA A 11 7.77 8.79 -26.80
C ALA A 11 6.93 9.12 -25.54
N GLY A 12 5.90 8.31 -25.26
CA GLY A 12 5.07 8.43 -24.07
C GLY A 12 5.84 8.23 -22.78
N ALA A 13 6.68 7.19 -22.70
CA ALA A 13 7.53 6.92 -21.54
C ALA A 13 8.51 8.08 -21.27
N ARG A 14 9.15 8.63 -22.31
CA ARG A 14 10.04 9.80 -22.18
C ARG A 14 9.30 11.03 -21.66
N PHE A 15 8.11 11.30 -22.20
CA PHE A 15 7.27 12.42 -21.74
C PHE A 15 6.85 12.26 -20.28
N LEU A 16 6.34 11.08 -19.90
CA LEU A 16 5.92 10.78 -18.53
C LEU A 16 7.10 10.83 -17.55
N SER A 17 8.24 10.28 -17.93
CA SER A 17 9.48 10.33 -17.13
C SER A 17 10.00 11.75 -16.97
N ALA A 18 9.98 12.59 -18.01
CA ALA A 18 10.36 13.99 -17.90
C ALA A 18 9.43 14.75 -16.94
N ARG A 19 8.12 14.51 -17.01
CA ARG A 19 7.12 15.07 -16.09
C ARG A 19 7.33 14.60 -14.65
N ALA A 20 7.60 13.31 -14.44
CA ALA A 20 7.88 12.73 -13.13
C ALA A 20 9.17 13.32 -12.52
N ASN A 21 10.23 13.42 -13.32
CA ASN A 21 11.51 14.01 -12.89
C ASN A 21 11.37 15.49 -12.50
N ARG A 22 10.61 16.27 -13.29
CA ARG A 22 10.32 17.68 -12.95
C ARG A 22 9.53 17.80 -11.66
N ARG A 23 8.57 16.90 -11.40
CA ARG A 23 7.78 16.88 -10.16
C ARG A 23 8.62 16.60 -8.92
N LEU A 24 9.56 15.66 -8.99
CA LEU A 24 10.42 15.30 -7.85
C LEU A 24 11.49 16.33 -7.53
N ARG A 25 12.05 16.98 -8.56
CA ARG A 25 13.17 17.91 -8.40
C ARG A 25 12.74 19.29 -7.94
N ASP A 26 11.44 19.54 -7.86
CA ASP A 26 10.88 20.83 -7.46
C ASP A 26 10.70 20.88 -5.93
N PRO A 27 11.59 21.57 -5.18
CA PRO A 27 11.53 21.60 -3.73
C PRO A 27 10.27 22.30 -3.22
N GLN A 28 9.69 23.20 -4.02
CA GLN A 28 8.49 23.96 -3.67
C GLN A 28 7.26 23.04 -3.53
N ARG A 29 7.32 21.81 -4.04
CA ARG A 29 6.22 20.85 -3.98
C ARG A 29 6.22 19.98 -2.73
N ILE A 30 7.32 19.93 -1.97
CA ILE A 30 7.49 19.00 -0.85
C ILE A 30 6.44 19.27 0.24
N LEU A 31 6.39 20.50 0.75
CA LEU A 31 5.46 20.88 1.83
C LEU A 31 3.98 20.83 1.38
N PRO A 32 3.59 21.36 0.20
CA PRO A 32 2.23 21.20 -0.29
C PRO A 32 1.81 19.74 -0.50
N ALA A 33 2.72 18.87 -0.95
CA ALA A 33 2.42 17.44 -1.12
C ALA A 33 2.19 16.73 0.22
N GLN A 34 3.00 17.03 1.24
CA GLN A 34 2.78 16.55 2.60
C GLN A 34 1.45 17.04 3.16
N ALA A 35 1.14 18.33 3.04
CA ALA A 35 -0.12 18.92 3.51
C ALA A 35 -1.35 18.29 2.82
N LYS A 36 -1.27 18.09 1.51
CA LYS A 36 -2.32 17.41 0.73
C LYS A 36 -2.52 15.96 1.19
N THR A 37 -1.42 15.24 1.41
CA THR A 37 -1.47 13.84 1.88
C THR A 37 -2.08 13.78 3.27
N PHE A 38 -1.63 14.65 4.18
CA PHE A 38 -2.15 14.76 5.53
C PHE A 38 -3.66 15.03 5.53
N SER A 39 -4.12 16.03 4.78
CA SER A 39 -5.55 16.36 4.65
C SER A 39 -6.38 15.18 4.10
N HIS A 40 -5.84 14.45 3.13
CA HIS A 40 -6.49 13.25 2.60
C HIS A 40 -6.60 12.13 3.66
N LEU A 41 -5.50 11.84 4.36
CA LEU A 41 -5.44 10.78 5.37
C LEU A 41 -6.36 11.09 6.56
N THR A 42 -6.30 12.30 7.11
CA THR A 42 -7.16 12.69 8.24
C THR A 42 -8.63 12.75 7.84
N GLY A 43 -8.95 13.23 6.65
CA GLY A 43 -10.32 13.20 6.11
C GLY A 43 -10.86 11.78 5.93
N ALA A 44 -10.01 10.83 5.50
CA ALA A 44 -10.39 9.43 5.42
C ALA A 44 -10.59 8.79 6.80
N MET A 45 -9.64 9.00 7.72
CA MET A 45 -9.70 8.43 9.07
C MET A 45 -10.85 8.99 9.91
N ALA A 46 -11.24 10.26 9.72
CA ALA A 46 -12.38 10.87 10.41
C ALA A 46 -13.72 10.13 10.16
N ARG A 47 -13.82 9.37 9.06
CA ARG A 47 -15.00 8.54 8.75
C ARG A 47 -14.99 7.19 9.46
N CYS A 48 -13.90 6.84 10.15
CA CYS A 48 -13.71 5.55 10.79
C CYS A 48 -13.94 5.63 12.30
N SER A 49 -14.31 4.52 12.94
CA SER A 49 -14.55 4.50 14.39
C SER A 49 -13.31 4.96 15.17
N PHE A 50 -12.14 4.40 14.85
CA PHE A 50 -10.89 4.76 15.53
C PHE A 50 -10.55 6.25 15.41
N GLY A 51 -10.80 6.83 14.23
CA GLY A 51 -10.55 8.24 13.99
C GLY A 51 -11.48 9.12 14.82
N ARG A 52 -12.77 8.79 14.86
CA ARG A 52 -13.74 9.49 15.72
C ARG A 52 -13.38 9.38 17.20
N ASP A 53 -13.06 8.18 17.67
CA ASP A 53 -12.73 7.91 19.07
C ASP A 53 -11.43 8.62 19.50
N SER A 54 -10.51 8.83 18.55
CA SER A 54 -9.26 9.57 18.78
C SER A 54 -9.38 11.08 18.51
N GLY A 55 -10.58 11.60 18.21
CA GLY A 55 -10.79 13.02 17.93
C GLY A 55 -10.28 13.53 16.58
N ILE A 56 -10.00 12.64 15.62
CA ILE A 56 -9.65 13.03 14.25
C ILE A 56 -10.89 13.56 13.54
N HIS A 57 -10.77 14.74 12.94
CA HIS A 57 -11.78 15.30 12.07
C HIS A 57 -11.18 15.86 10.78
N ALA A 58 -12.02 16.00 9.75
CA ALA A 58 -11.61 16.61 8.50
C ALA A 58 -11.19 18.08 8.73
N GLY A 59 -10.14 18.51 8.02
CA GLY A 59 -9.62 19.88 8.12
C GLY A 59 -8.87 20.19 9.43
N MET A 60 -8.57 19.19 10.26
CA MET A 60 -7.76 19.43 11.47
C MET A 60 -6.35 19.91 11.12
N THR A 61 -5.79 20.75 11.98
CA THR A 61 -4.40 21.20 11.87
C THR A 61 -3.43 20.09 12.31
N TYR A 62 -2.18 20.20 11.88
CA TYR A 62 -1.14 19.27 12.32
C TYR A 62 -0.94 19.28 13.85
N ALA A 63 -1.00 20.47 14.48
CA ALA A 63 -0.90 20.60 15.93
C ALA A 63 -2.04 19.86 16.65
N GLN A 64 -3.29 20.02 16.18
CA GLN A 64 -4.42 19.26 16.71
C GLN A 64 -4.24 17.75 16.55
N PHE A 65 -3.71 17.31 15.40
CA PHE A 65 -3.43 15.89 15.16
C PHE A 65 -2.38 15.34 16.12
N GLN A 66 -1.29 16.07 16.37
CA GLN A 66 -0.24 15.65 17.30
C GLN A 66 -0.77 15.53 18.74
N SER A 67 -1.67 16.43 19.16
CA SER A 67 -2.30 16.34 20.48
C SER A 67 -3.30 15.19 20.58
N ALA A 68 -4.04 14.91 19.50
CA ALA A 68 -5.05 13.85 19.45
C ALA A 68 -4.45 12.44 19.38
N ILE A 69 -3.33 12.27 18.64
CA ILE A 69 -2.71 10.96 18.41
C ILE A 69 -1.22 11.04 18.76
N PRO A 70 -0.84 10.68 20.00
CA PRO A 70 0.56 10.46 20.33
C PRO A 70 1.09 9.21 19.60
N PRO A 71 2.42 9.06 19.45
CA PRO A 71 3.02 7.84 18.92
C PRO A 71 2.55 6.59 19.67
N ARG A 72 2.11 5.57 18.93
CA ARG A 72 1.54 4.33 19.47
C ARG A 72 2.35 3.10 19.08
N THR A 73 2.31 2.07 19.90
CA THR A 73 2.89 0.76 19.59
C THR A 73 1.86 -0.14 18.90
N TYR A 74 2.32 -1.24 18.28
CA TYR A 74 1.45 -2.19 17.57
C TYR A 74 0.38 -2.79 18.49
N GLU A 75 0.70 -3.01 19.76
CA GLU A 75 -0.18 -3.62 20.75
C GLU A 75 -1.48 -2.82 20.93
N GLN A 76 -1.40 -1.50 20.78
CA GLN A 76 -2.53 -0.59 20.88
C GLN A 76 -3.47 -0.67 19.66
N PHE A 77 -3.05 -1.32 18.58
CA PHE A 77 -3.85 -1.55 17.38
C PHE A 77 -4.40 -2.97 17.29
N ILE A 78 -4.09 -3.87 18.23
CA ILE A 78 -4.56 -5.26 18.18
C ILE A 78 -6.08 -5.32 18.15
N GLU A 79 -6.76 -4.62 19.06
CA GLU A 79 -8.22 -4.60 19.15
C GLU A 79 -8.91 -4.12 17.86
N PRO A 80 -8.56 -2.95 17.29
CA PRO A 80 -9.16 -2.51 16.03
C PRO A 80 -8.77 -3.38 14.83
N ILE A 81 -7.56 -3.98 14.81
CA ILE A 81 -7.16 -4.93 13.77
C ILE A 81 -8.01 -6.20 13.84
N GLU A 82 -8.26 -6.75 15.03
CA GLU A 82 -9.13 -7.93 15.21
C GLU A 82 -10.58 -7.64 14.81
N ARG A 83 -11.08 -6.43 15.10
CA ARG A 83 -12.40 -5.97 14.61
C ARG A 83 -12.48 -5.99 13.09
N MET A 84 -11.48 -5.41 12.41
CA MET A 84 -11.39 -5.47 10.95
C MET A 84 -11.31 -6.91 10.42
N LYS A 85 -10.57 -7.80 11.10
CA LYS A 85 -10.43 -9.22 10.70
C LYS A 85 -11.75 -9.98 10.79
N ARG A 86 -12.65 -9.58 11.69
CA ARG A 86 -14.02 -10.11 11.79
C ARG A 86 -14.95 -9.57 10.69
N GLY A 87 -14.44 -8.73 9.79
CA GLY A 87 -15.20 -8.14 8.69
C GLY A 87 -15.85 -6.80 9.01
N GLU A 88 -15.56 -6.21 10.17
CA GLU A 88 -16.09 -4.89 10.52
C GLU A 88 -15.52 -3.81 9.58
N ALA A 89 -16.42 -3.00 9.01
CA ALA A 89 -16.07 -1.91 8.10
C ALA A 89 -15.71 -0.64 8.89
N ASP A 90 -14.92 0.24 8.26
CA ASP A 90 -14.71 1.62 8.73
C ASP A 90 -14.11 1.70 10.16
N VAL A 91 -13.20 0.78 10.52
CA VAL A 91 -12.56 0.78 11.85
C VAL A 91 -11.31 1.67 11.89
N LEU A 92 -10.21 1.25 11.24
CA LEU A 92 -8.97 2.05 11.10
C LEU A 92 -8.90 2.82 9.78
N TRP A 93 -9.54 2.27 8.74
CA TRP A 93 -9.54 2.83 7.40
C TRP A 93 -10.91 2.58 6.75
N PRO A 94 -11.38 3.46 5.84
CA PRO A 94 -12.69 3.29 5.24
C PRO A 94 -12.84 1.98 4.45
N GLY A 95 -13.99 1.34 4.58
CA GLY A 95 -14.34 0.06 3.99
C GLY A 95 -13.90 -1.15 4.81
N THR A 96 -14.03 -2.33 4.20
CA THR A 96 -13.60 -3.62 4.78
C THR A 96 -12.21 -4.02 4.29
N CYS A 97 -11.50 -4.81 5.09
CA CYS A 97 -10.17 -5.33 4.76
C CYS A 97 -10.20 -6.86 4.70
N SER A 98 -9.86 -7.42 3.54
CA SER A 98 -9.88 -8.88 3.30
C SER A 98 -8.49 -9.51 3.46
N TYR A 99 -7.42 -8.70 3.38
CA TYR A 99 -6.06 -9.20 3.27
C TYR A 99 -5.20 -8.64 4.39
N TYR A 100 -4.33 -9.49 4.95
CA TYR A 100 -3.42 -9.11 6.02
C TYR A 100 -2.02 -9.60 5.71
N ALA A 101 -1.04 -8.72 5.79
CA ALA A 101 0.35 -9.12 5.80
C ALA A 101 0.69 -9.69 7.17
N VAL A 102 1.25 -10.90 7.18
CA VAL A 102 1.76 -11.53 8.37
C VAL A 102 3.24 -11.20 8.48
N SER A 103 3.65 -10.56 9.57
CA SER A 103 5.06 -10.47 9.92
C SER A 103 5.35 -11.31 11.15
N SER A 104 6.43 -12.09 11.08
CA SER A 104 6.90 -13.00 12.11
C SER A 104 7.60 -12.26 13.26
N GLY A 105 7.09 -11.07 13.65
CA GLY A 105 7.77 -10.12 14.53
C GLY A 105 8.53 -10.80 15.68
N THR A 106 9.85 -10.55 15.75
CA THR A 106 10.81 -11.18 16.68
C THR A 106 10.70 -10.70 18.13
N THR A 107 9.64 -9.97 18.47
CA THR A 107 9.46 -9.38 19.79
C THR A 107 8.10 -9.82 20.32
N ALA A 108 8.12 -10.76 21.27
CA ALA A 108 6.99 -11.24 22.08
C ALA A 108 6.06 -12.34 21.51
N GLY A 109 6.52 -13.18 20.57
CA GLY A 109 5.87 -14.48 20.27
C GLY A 109 4.46 -14.42 19.66
N ARG A 110 3.99 -13.24 19.25
CA ARG A 110 2.70 -13.05 18.57
C ARG A 110 2.90 -12.59 17.14
N THR A 111 2.26 -13.29 16.22
CA THR A 111 2.17 -12.92 14.81
C THR A 111 1.52 -11.55 14.66
N LYS A 112 2.21 -10.61 13.99
CA LYS A 112 1.64 -9.27 13.70
C LYS A 112 0.89 -9.32 12.38
N TYR A 113 -0.35 -8.84 12.40
CA TYR A 113 -1.24 -8.75 11.24
C TYR A 113 -1.36 -7.29 10.83
N LEU A 114 -0.89 -6.96 9.63
CA LEU A 114 -0.95 -5.61 9.08
C LEU A 114 -2.05 -5.56 8.01
N PRO A 115 -3.10 -4.72 8.17
CA PRO A 115 -4.19 -4.63 7.21
C PRO A 115 -3.69 -4.18 5.82
N ILE A 116 -4.05 -4.93 4.77
CA ILE A 116 -3.79 -4.59 3.38
C ILE A 116 -5.08 -4.02 2.76
N THR A 117 -5.18 -2.69 2.75
CA THR A 117 -6.36 -2.02 2.21
C THR A 117 -6.32 -1.89 0.69
N LYS A 118 -7.48 -1.73 0.04
CA LYS A 118 -7.57 -1.44 -1.41
C LYS A 118 -6.81 -0.16 -1.77
N GLY A 119 -6.86 0.85 -0.90
CA GLY A 119 -6.12 2.11 -1.06
C GLY A 119 -4.61 1.89 -1.08
N MET A 120 -4.09 1.05 -0.18
CA MET A 120 -2.68 0.68 -0.15
C MET A 120 -2.25 -0.05 -1.43
N LEU A 121 -3.05 -1.01 -1.92
CA LEU A 121 -2.76 -1.71 -3.18
C LEU A 121 -2.75 -0.77 -4.38
N ALA A 122 -3.70 0.16 -4.45
CA ALA A 122 -3.70 1.20 -5.50
C ALA A 122 -2.46 2.09 -5.41
N HIS A 123 -2.06 2.49 -4.20
CA HIS A 123 -0.85 3.27 -3.97
C HIS A 123 0.42 2.51 -4.38
N PHE A 124 0.54 1.22 -4.04
CA PHE A 124 1.69 0.41 -4.45
C PHE A 124 1.80 0.24 -5.96
N ARG A 125 0.69 0.10 -6.69
CA ARG A 125 0.70 0.08 -8.16
C ARG A 125 1.24 1.39 -8.72
N GLN A 126 0.78 2.52 -8.18
CA GLN A 126 1.26 3.84 -8.58
C GLN A 126 2.75 4.01 -8.26
N ALA A 127 3.17 3.62 -7.05
CA ALA A 127 4.56 3.70 -6.63
C ALA A 127 5.47 2.85 -7.52
N GLY A 128 5.04 1.64 -7.91
CA GLY A 128 5.76 0.80 -8.85
C GLY A 128 5.95 1.47 -10.21
N LEU A 129 4.88 2.07 -10.77
CA LEU A 129 4.97 2.84 -12.02
C LEU A 129 5.90 4.05 -11.87
N ASP A 130 5.78 4.80 -10.77
CA ASP A 130 6.64 5.95 -10.49
C ASP A 130 8.12 5.53 -10.43
N SER A 131 8.45 4.41 -9.77
CA SER A 131 9.80 3.84 -9.74
C SER A 131 10.36 3.55 -11.12
N LEU A 132 9.56 2.95 -12.02
CA LEU A 132 9.98 2.71 -13.41
C LEU A 132 10.20 4.02 -14.18
N LEU A 133 9.32 5.00 -13.99
CA LEU A 133 9.46 6.32 -14.60
C LEU A 133 10.72 7.03 -14.12
N TYR A 134 11.09 6.89 -12.85
CA TYR A 134 12.33 7.43 -12.30
C TYR A 134 13.56 6.75 -12.85
N TYR A 135 13.54 5.42 -12.97
CA TYR A 135 14.60 4.68 -13.62
C TYR A 135 14.83 5.17 -15.07
N THR A 136 13.76 5.34 -15.85
CA THR A 136 13.85 5.87 -17.21
C THR A 136 14.33 7.32 -17.25
N ALA A 137 13.88 8.17 -16.32
CA ALA A 137 14.36 9.54 -16.23
C ALA A 137 15.87 9.63 -15.91
N ARG A 138 16.36 8.73 -15.06
CA ARG A 138 17.77 8.67 -14.66
C ARG A 138 18.67 8.09 -15.76
N THR A 139 18.21 7.03 -16.42
CA THR A 139 19.02 6.29 -17.40
C THR A 139 18.84 6.75 -18.84
N GLY A 140 17.77 7.50 -19.14
CA GLY A 140 17.38 7.85 -20.51
C GLY A 140 16.82 6.66 -21.33
N SER A 141 16.79 5.45 -20.75
CA SER A 141 16.34 4.24 -21.44
C SER A 141 14.87 3.93 -21.15
N THR A 142 14.13 3.60 -22.22
CA THR A 142 12.73 3.12 -22.14
C THR A 142 12.62 1.60 -22.27
N SER A 143 13.75 0.90 -22.34
CA SER A 143 13.78 -0.57 -22.49
C SER A 143 13.05 -1.29 -21.35
N VAL A 144 12.98 -0.66 -20.17
CA VAL A 144 12.25 -1.16 -19.00
C VAL A 144 10.77 -1.39 -19.27
N PHE A 145 10.14 -0.67 -20.20
CA PHE A 145 8.71 -0.87 -20.51
C PHE A 145 8.44 -1.93 -21.60
N GLY A 146 9.48 -2.31 -22.35
CA GLY A 146 9.39 -3.30 -23.43
C GLY A 146 10.14 -4.61 -23.15
N GLY A 147 10.84 -4.69 -22.02
CA GLY A 147 11.65 -5.84 -21.61
C GLY A 147 10.84 -6.86 -20.81
N LYS A 148 11.49 -8.00 -20.54
CA LYS A 148 10.97 -8.99 -19.58
C LYS A 148 11.49 -8.65 -18.19
N HIS A 149 10.62 -8.72 -17.19
CA HIS A 149 10.98 -8.51 -15.79
C HIS A 149 11.03 -9.84 -15.06
N LEU A 150 12.15 -10.10 -14.39
CA LEU A 150 12.25 -11.17 -13.42
C LEU A 150 11.92 -10.59 -12.04
N PHE A 151 10.86 -11.09 -11.42
CA PHE A 151 10.51 -10.79 -10.04
C PHE A 151 10.86 -11.99 -9.18
N LEU A 152 11.77 -11.82 -8.22
CA LEU A 152 12.13 -12.84 -7.24
C LEU A 152 11.50 -12.45 -5.90
N GLY A 153 10.50 -13.21 -5.47
CA GLY A 153 9.91 -13.11 -4.13
C GLY A 153 10.26 -14.35 -3.33
N LEU A 154 10.71 -14.18 -2.08
CA LEU A 154 10.81 -15.26 -1.11
C LEU A 154 9.52 -15.29 -0.29
N ASP A 155 8.92 -16.47 -0.15
CA ASP A 155 7.79 -16.70 0.75
C ASP A 155 8.31 -17.32 2.05
N CYS A 156 7.86 -16.79 3.18
CA CYS A 156 8.06 -17.36 4.50
C CYS A 156 6.68 -17.77 5.05
N ALA A 157 6.13 -18.87 4.52
CA ALA A 157 4.80 -19.32 4.93
C ALA A 157 4.81 -19.86 6.37
N HIS A 158 4.08 -19.18 7.27
CA HIS A 158 3.62 -19.75 8.53
C HIS A 158 2.11 -20.00 8.40
N ALA A 159 1.72 -21.28 8.30
CA ALA A 159 0.35 -21.69 7.99
C ALA A 159 -0.60 -21.37 9.16
N ASN A 160 -1.51 -20.39 8.98
CA ASN A 160 -2.69 -20.22 9.84
C ASN A 160 -3.96 -20.18 8.96
N ARG A 161 -4.72 -21.28 8.97
CA ARG A 161 -5.83 -21.60 8.04
C ARG A 161 -7.11 -20.74 8.19
N ARG A 162 -7.09 -19.63 8.92
CA ARG A 162 -8.31 -18.82 9.22
C ARG A 162 -8.38 -17.45 8.55
N ILE A 163 -7.33 -17.02 7.86
CA ILE A 163 -7.25 -15.72 7.17
C ILE A 163 -6.69 -15.99 5.78
N GLU A 164 -7.29 -15.42 4.73
CA GLU A 164 -6.69 -15.45 3.39
C GLU A 164 -5.37 -14.68 3.40
N THR A 165 -4.27 -15.41 3.61
CA THR A 165 -2.91 -14.90 3.47
C THR A 165 -2.59 -14.82 1.99
N PHE A 166 -2.16 -13.63 1.55
CA PHE A 166 -1.84 -13.39 0.14
C PHE A 166 -0.52 -14.09 -0.20
N HIS A 167 -0.61 -15.19 -0.95
CA HIS A 167 0.54 -15.82 -1.61
C HIS A 167 1.00 -14.89 -2.73
N CYS A 168 2.26 -14.47 -2.69
CA CYS A 168 2.81 -13.52 -3.65
C CYS A 168 3.26 -14.20 -4.96
N LEU A 169 2.55 -15.23 -5.43
CA LEU A 169 2.77 -15.85 -6.75
C LEU A 169 1.46 -16.44 -7.28
N GLY A 170 1.03 -16.00 -8.45
CA GLY A 170 0.03 -16.70 -9.26
C GLY A 170 -1.42 -16.32 -8.98
N TRP A 171 -2.00 -15.57 -9.90
CA TRP A 171 -3.43 -15.31 -10.00
C TRP A 171 -4.18 -16.62 -10.30
N ARG A 172 -4.70 -17.32 -9.28
CA ARG A 172 -5.79 -18.30 -9.38
C ARG A 172 -6.38 -18.58 -8.00
N PRO A 173 -7.71 -18.47 -7.80
CA PRO A 173 -8.36 -18.95 -6.59
C PRO A 173 -8.59 -20.46 -6.74
N GLU A 174 -7.61 -21.29 -6.38
CA GLU A 174 -7.86 -22.73 -6.24
C GLU A 174 -8.22 -23.05 -4.79
N ARG A 175 -9.48 -23.44 -4.59
CA ARG A 175 -9.97 -24.02 -3.35
C ARG A 175 -9.42 -25.44 -3.24
N HIS A 176 -8.32 -25.60 -2.52
CA HIS A 176 -7.88 -26.94 -2.12
C HIS A 176 -8.64 -27.38 -0.86
N HIS A 177 -9.61 -28.27 -1.04
CA HIS A 177 -9.99 -29.22 0.01
C HIS A 177 -8.87 -30.27 0.11
N CYS A 178 -8.20 -30.34 1.25
CA CYS A 178 -7.41 -31.52 1.61
C CYS A 178 -8.17 -32.30 2.68
N ASP A 179 -8.52 -33.52 2.29
CA ASP A 179 -9.06 -34.61 3.11
C ASP A 179 -8.00 -35.06 4.14
N PRO A 180 -8.32 -35.14 5.45
CA PRO A 180 -7.35 -35.52 6.47
C PRO A 180 -7.29 -37.04 6.62
N SER A 181 -6.73 -37.74 5.63
CA SER A 181 -6.25 -39.11 5.81
C SER A 181 -5.21 -39.48 4.74
N ALA A 182 -3.97 -39.05 4.94
CA ALA A 182 -2.74 -39.67 4.43
C ALA A 182 -1.53 -39.05 5.14
#